data_AF-A0A7S1M6T5-F1
#
_entry.id   AF-A0A7S1M6T5-F1
#
_cell.length_a   1.000
_cell.length_b   1.000
_cell.length_c   1.000
_cell.angle_alpha   90.00
_cell.angle_beta   90.00
_cell.angle_gamma   90.00
#
_symmetry.space_group_name_H-M   'P 1'
#
loop_
_entity.id
_entity.type
_entity.pdbx_description
1 polymer ?
#
loop_
_entity_poly.entity_id
_entity_poly.type
_entity_poly.pdbx_seq_one_letter_code
_entity_poly.pdbx_strand_id
1 'polypeptide(L)'
;VGHVVGSAQDVTCEVENCPQLMTADLSGCGSLRCIGNGSFRFCSALQSIAFPRGVASLGKFVLADCRTLVNIDLSACDSLRTIGDAAFSNCAALETVVFPPSLETLGAWVLSSCPKLAVVDLAASRALRSIGCKTFHACASLQVVVLPQGVVSLGDDVLSHCPNLVIVDLSACRGLCTIGDGALRSCASLDTVAFPP
;
A
#
# COMPACT_ATOMS: atom_id res chain seq x y z
N VAL A 1 24.03 11.67 8.71
CA VAL A 1 22.74 11.00 9.04
C VAL A 1 21.66 11.83 8.39
N GLY A 2 21.06 11.35 7.29
CA GLY A 2 19.96 12.07 6.66
C GLY A 2 18.71 11.95 7.54
N HIS A 3 18.27 13.06 8.13
CA HIS A 3 16.96 13.21 8.76
C HIS A 3 16.24 14.31 8.01
N VAL A 4 15.06 14.00 7.47
CA VAL A 4 14.14 15.02 6.96
C VAL A 4 13.18 15.38 8.10
N VAL A 5 13.20 16.65 8.51
CA VAL A 5 12.23 17.24 9.45
C VAL A 5 11.51 18.33 8.65
N GLY A 6 10.26 18.09 8.28
CA GLY A 6 9.51 18.99 7.41
C GLY A 6 8.78 20.10 8.16
N SER A 7 8.92 21.34 7.69
CA SER A 7 7.98 22.44 7.97
C SER A 7 7.66 23.15 6.66
N ALA A 8 6.62 22.72 5.93
CA ALA A 8 6.10 23.47 4.79
C ALA A 8 4.64 23.09 4.49
N GLN A 9 3.89 24.08 4.00
CA GLN A 9 2.44 24.07 3.85
C GLN A 9 1.92 23.42 2.56
N ASP A 10 2.80 23.08 1.63
CA ASP A 10 2.54 22.18 0.50
C ASP A 10 3.90 21.60 0.12
N VAL A 11 4.12 20.32 0.42
CA VAL A 11 5.43 19.68 0.23
C VAL A 11 5.26 18.60 -0.81
N THR A 12 5.54 18.92 -2.07
CA THR A 12 6.28 17.96 -2.89
C THR A 12 7.59 17.74 -2.13
N CYS A 13 7.64 16.72 -1.28
CA CYS A 13 8.89 16.30 -0.65
C CYS A 13 9.76 15.82 -1.82
N GLU A 14 10.65 16.65 -2.35
CA GLU A 14 11.61 16.23 -3.38
C GLU A 14 12.79 15.53 -2.70
N VAL A 15 12.54 14.36 -2.11
CA VAL A 15 13.55 13.53 -1.43
C VAL A 15 13.82 12.26 -2.26
N GLU A 16 13.51 12.29 -3.56
CA GLU A 16 13.77 11.20 -4.48
C GLU A 16 15.29 10.89 -4.54
N ASN A 17 15.62 9.62 -4.59
CA ASN A 17 16.97 9.10 -4.77
C ASN A 17 17.96 9.59 -3.69
N CYS A 18 17.54 9.53 -2.43
CA CYS A 18 18.42 9.72 -1.28
C CYS A 18 18.88 8.36 -0.70
N PRO A 19 19.91 7.70 -1.26
CA PRO A 19 20.31 6.34 -0.88
C PRO A 19 20.92 6.22 0.53
N GLN A 20 21.16 7.36 1.20
CA GLN A 20 21.70 7.41 2.56
C GLN A 20 20.64 7.87 3.59
N LEU A 21 19.42 8.17 3.15
CA LEU A 21 18.33 8.57 4.04
C LEU A 21 17.83 7.34 4.77
N MET A 22 17.98 7.31 6.10
CA MET A 22 17.58 6.16 6.92
C MET A 22 16.21 6.34 7.55
N THR A 23 15.85 7.58 7.87
CA THR A 23 14.57 7.89 8.53
C THR A 23 13.98 9.18 7.97
N ALA A 24 12.66 9.25 7.90
CA ALA A 24 11.92 10.46 7.55
C ALA A 24 10.80 10.69 8.57
N ASP A 25 10.79 11.84 9.22
CA ASP A 25 9.74 12.19 10.17
C ASP A 25 8.93 13.37 9.65
N LEU A 26 7.73 13.06 9.15
CA LEU A 26 6.76 14.04 8.68
C LEU A 26 5.63 14.25 9.70
N SER A 27 5.68 13.61 10.88
CA SER A 27 4.59 13.65 11.85
C SER A 27 4.29 15.07 12.37
N GLY A 28 5.31 15.94 12.41
CA GLY A 28 5.19 17.35 12.77
C GLY A 28 4.56 18.24 11.68
N CYS A 29 4.37 17.75 10.46
CA CYS A 29 3.85 18.52 9.33
C CYS A 29 2.31 18.60 9.37
N GLY A 30 1.73 19.27 10.37
CA GLY A 30 0.26 19.30 10.58
C GLY A 30 -0.57 19.88 9.43
N SER A 31 0.03 20.73 8.59
CA SER A 31 -0.61 21.29 7.39
C SER A 31 -0.43 20.44 6.14
N LEU A 32 0.40 19.40 6.16
CA LEU A 32 0.64 18.56 4.98
C LEU A 32 -0.63 17.79 4.63
N ARG A 33 -1.12 17.99 3.40
CA ARG A 33 -2.32 17.33 2.87
C ARG A 33 -2.00 16.27 1.82
N CYS A 34 -0.91 16.44 1.08
CA CYS A 34 -0.54 15.54 0.01
C CYS A 34 0.96 15.26 0.09
N ILE A 35 1.36 14.02 -0.18
CA ILE A 35 2.77 13.68 -0.44
C ILE A 35 2.90 13.43 -1.94
N GLY A 36 3.73 14.23 -2.59
CA GLY A 36 3.87 14.27 -4.05
C GLY A 36 4.40 12.97 -4.67
N ASN A 37 4.31 12.89 -5.99
CA ASN A 37 4.82 11.74 -6.73
C ASN A 37 6.33 11.58 -6.50
N GLY A 38 6.77 10.34 -6.26
CA GLY A 38 8.18 9.99 -6.15
C GLY A 38 8.89 10.50 -4.90
N SER A 39 8.18 11.06 -3.91
CA SER A 39 8.79 11.85 -2.85
C SER A 39 9.95 11.19 -2.07
N PHE A 40 9.92 9.88 -1.89
CA PHE A 40 10.98 9.07 -1.26
C PHE A 40 11.39 7.89 -2.16
N ARG A 41 11.09 7.97 -3.45
CA ARG A 41 11.43 6.91 -4.41
C ARG A 41 12.94 6.70 -4.42
N PHE A 42 13.38 5.45 -4.50
CA PHE A 42 14.81 5.07 -4.46
C PHE A 42 15.57 5.47 -3.18
N CYS A 43 14.90 5.86 -2.09
CA CYS A 43 15.53 5.95 -0.77
C CYS A 43 15.79 4.54 -0.22
N SER A 44 16.77 3.86 -0.80
CA SER A 44 17.01 2.42 -0.58
C SER A 44 17.46 2.09 0.84
N ALA A 45 18.01 3.05 1.58
CA ALA A 45 18.37 2.92 2.99
C ALA A 45 17.26 3.33 3.98
N LEU A 46 16.09 3.77 3.51
CA LEU A 46 15.00 4.24 4.36
C LEU A 46 14.39 3.07 5.13
N GLN A 47 14.57 3.07 6.45
CA GLN A 47 14.11 2.03 7.37
C GLN A 47 12.77 2.39 8.01
N SER A 48 12.49 3.68 8.18
CA SER A 48 11.25 4.15 8.83
C SER A 48 10.79 5.50 8.27
N ILE A 49 9.48 5.65 8.15
CA ILE A 49 8.83 6.92 7.84
C ILE A 49 7.63 7.13 8.77
N ALA A 50 7.51 8.33 9.34
CA ALA A 50 6.35 8.72 10.13
C ALA A 50 5.50 9.71 9.34
N PHE A 51 4.20 9.43 9.19
CA PHE A 51 3.27 10.27 8.44
C PHE A 51 2.48 11.21 9.37
N PRO A 52 2.12 12.43 8.92
CA PRO A 52 1.24 13.32 9.68
C PRO A 52 -0.22 12.90 9.54
N ARG A 53 -1.03 13.22 10.56
CA ARG A 53 -2.46 12.88 10.58
C ARG A 53 -3.27 13.47 9.42
N GLY A 54 -2.83 14.63 8.93
CA GLY A 54 -3.52 15.43 7.93
C GLY A 54 -3.36 14.98 6.49
N VAL A 55 -2.55 13.95 6.20
CA VAL A 55 -2.34 13.49 4.82
C VAL A 55 -3.65 12.93 4.27
N ALA A 56 -4.13 13.52 3.19
CA ALA A 56 -5.31 13.13 2.43
C ALA A 56 -4.97 12.27 1.20
N SER A 57 -3.76 12.39 0.65
CA SER A 57 -3.33 11.58 -0.49
C SER A 57 -1.83 11.28 -0.51
N LEU A 58 -1.48 10.10 -1.01
CA LEU A 58 -0.13 9.72 -1.39
C LEU A 58 -0.09 9.62 -2.92
N GLY A 59 0.85 10.33 -3.55
CA GLY A 59 1.06 10.30 -4.99
C GLY A 59 1.58 8.96 -5.52
N LYS A 60 1.92 8.94 -6.80
CA LYS A 60 2.52 7.78 -7.46
C LYS A 60 3.95 7.57 -6.98
N PHE A 61 4.38 6.32 -6.83
CA PHE A 61 5.76 5.96 -6.50
C PHE A 61 6.34 6.55 -5.19
N VAL A 62 5.52 7.02 -4.25
CA VAL A 62 5.98 7.79 -3.06
C VAL A 62 7.12 7.13 -2.29
N LEU A 63 7.07 5.82 -2.05
CA LEU A 63 8.12 4.99 -1.42
C LEU A 63 8.55 3.84 -2.34
N ALA A 64 8.42 4.00 -3.66
CA ALA A 64 8.84 2.94 -4.58
C ALA A 64 10.36 2.70 -4.46
N ASP A 65 10.76 1.43 -4.47
CA ASP A 65 12.16 1.00 -4.31
C ASP A 65 12.81 1.42 -2.97
N CYS A 66 12.03 1.67 -1.91
CA CYS A 66 12.51 1.75 -0.52
C CYS A 66 12.85 0.34 0.02
N ARG A 67 13.96 -0.24 -0.46
CA ARG A 67 14.27 -1.67 -0.28
C ARG A 67 14.56 -2.12 1.14
N THR A 68 14.80 -1.22 2.08
CA THR A 68 15.05 -1.53 3.51
C THR A 68 13.88 -1.18 4.43
N LEU A 69 12.80 -0.61 3.90
CA LEU A 69 11.62 -0.24 4.68
C LEU A 69 10.86 -1.50 5.10
N VAL A 70 10.71 -1.71 6.41
CA VAL A 70 10.13 -2.96 6.96
C VAL A 70 8.63 -2.82 7.24
N ASN A 71 8.20 -1.65 7.68
CA ASN A 71 6.81 -1.37 8.04
C ASN A 71 6.39 0.00 7.51
N ILE A 72 5.13 0.11 7.09
CA ILE A 72 4.46 1.36 6.76
C ILE A 72 3.21 1.47 7.63
N ASP A 73 3.19 2.46 8.53
CA ASP A 73 2.04 2.73 9.38
C ASP A 73 1.30 4.00 8.91
N LEU A 74 0.11 3.81 8.35
CA LEU A 74 -0.80 4.88 7.92
C LEU A 74 -2.03 4.99 8.84
N SER A 75 -2.05 4.27 9.97
CA SER A 75 -3.21 4.20 10.86
C SER A 75 -3.63 5.57 11.43
N ALA A 76 -2.65 6.47 11.62
CA ALA A 76 -2.87 7.83 12.10
C ALA A 76 -3.34 8.81 11.02
N CYS A 77 -3.35 8.42 9.74
CA CYS A 77 -3.71 9.29 8.62
C CYS A 77 -5.24 9.35 8.42
N ASP A 78 -5.95 10.01 9.33
CA ASP A 78 -7.42 10.09 9.38
C ASP A 78 -8.07 10.65 8.10
N SER A 79 -7.31 11.44 7.34
CA SER A 79 -7.77 12.07 6.10
C SER A 79 -7.42 11.26 4.85
N LEU A 80 -6.59 10.22 4.94
CA LEU A 80 -6.04 9.55 3.75
C LEU A 80 -7.13 8.83 2.97
N ARG A 81 -7.38 9.28 1.73
CA ARG A 81 -8.38 8.72 0.82
C ARG A 81 -7.76 7.91 -0.31
N THR A 82 -6.62 8.34 -0.82
CA THR A 82 -6.05 7.77 -2.05
C THR A 82 -4.57 7.48 -1.88
N ILE A 83 -4.17 6.28 -2.30
CA ILE A 83 -2.77 5.90 -2.50
C ILE A 83 -2.55 5.65 -3.98
N GLY A 84 -1.70 6.46 -4.60
CA GLY A 84 -1.44 6.46 -6.04
C GLY A 84 -0.66 5.25 -6.53
N ASP A 85 -0.59 5.12 -7.85
CA ASP A 85 0.04 3.97 -8.51
C ASP A 85 1.46 3.71 -8.01
N ALA A 86 1.77 2.44 -7.75
CA ALA A 86 3.09 1.97 -7.35
C ALA A 86 3.67 2.68 -6.12
N ALA A 87 2.83 3.28 -5.25
CA ALA A 87 3.30 4.07 -4.12
C ALA A 87 4.28 3.31 -3.21
N PHE A 88 4.14 2.00 -3.03
CA PHE A 88 5.00 1.16 -2.19
C PHE A 88 5.61 0.00 -2.98
N SER A 89 5.71 0.10 -4.31
CA SER A 89 6.22 -1.00 -5.15
C SER A 89 7.70 -1.29 -4.91
N ASN A 90 8.12 -2.53 -5.10
CA ASN A 90 9.52 -2.97 -4.96
C ASN A 90 10.14 -2.71 -3.57
N CYS A 91 9.34 -2.64 -2.50
CA CYS A 91 9.85 -2.58 -1.14
C CYS A 91 10.27 -3.98 -0.66
N ALA A 92 11.51 -4.38 -0.98
CA ALA A 92 12.01 -5.74 -0.78
C ALA A 92 11.98 -6.24 0.67
N ALA A 93 12.06 -5.33 1.65
CA ALA A 93 12.03 -5.66 3.07
C ALA A 93 10.65 -5.48 3.73
N LEU A 94 9.65 -5.00 2.99
CA LEU A 94 8.34 -4.64 3.56
C LEU A 94 7.59 -5.89 3.99
N GLU A 95 7.34 -6.00 5.30
CA GLU A 95 6.68 -7.13 5.93
C GLU A 95 5.23 -6.81 6.28
N THR A 96 4.95 -5.54 6.63
CA THR A 96 3.62 -5.10 7.10
C THR A 96 3.27 -3.71 6.59
N VAL A 97 1.97 -3.50 6.34
CA VAL A 97 1.38 -2.19 6.05
C VAL A 97 0.08 -2.07 6.82
N VAL A 98 -0.07 -1.00 7.59
CA VAL A 98 -1.30 -0.70 8.31
C VAL A 98 -2.02 0.44 7.60
N PHE A 99 -3.21 0.15 7.08
CA PHE A 99 -4.03 1.12 6.34
C PHE A 99 -5.05 1.82 7.27
N PRO A 100 -5.38 3.10 7.00
CA PRO A 100 -6.37 3.82 7.80
C PRO A 100 -7.81 3.41 7.43
N PRO A 101 -8.78 3.64 8.33
CA PRO A 101 -10.18 3.36 8.07
C PRO A 101 -10.80 4.23 6.95
N SER A 102 -10.18 5.38 6.70
CA SER A 102 -10.62 6.37 5.71
C SER A 102 -10.23 6.08 4.28
N LEU A 103 -9.37 5.09 4.04
CA LEU A 103 -8.84 4.79 2.71
C LEU A 103 -9.99 4.40 1.76
N GLU A 104 -10.08 5.08 0.61
CA GLU A 104 -11.13 4.88 -0.39
C GLU A 104 -10.61 4.14 -1.63
N THR A 105 -9.36 4.40 -2.04
CA THR A 105 -8.78 3.85 -3.28
C THR A 105 -7.31 3.46 -3.13
N LEU A 106 -6.98 2.26 -3.59
CA LEU A 106 -5.62 1.80 -3.87
C LEU A 106 -5.39 1.83 -5.39
N GLY A 107 -4.37 2.56 -5.85
CA GLY A 107 -3.96 2.60 -7.25
C GLY A 107 -3.40 1.27 -7.77
N ALA A 108 -2.97 1.29 -9.02
CA ALA A 108 -2.35 0.13 -9.63
C ALA A 108 -0.96 -0.14 -9.02
N TRP A 109 -0.55 -1.40 -8.89
CA TRP A 109 0.80 -1.79 -8.45
C TRP A 109 1.24 -1.32 -7.05
N VAL A 110 0.34 -0.82 -6.19
CA VAL A 110 0.71 -0.13 -4.93
C VAL A 110 1.67 -0.95 -4.06
N LEU A 111 1.45 -2.25 -3.90
CA LEU A 111 2.31 -3.18 -3.14
C LEU A 111 2.97 -4.23 -4.03
N SER A 112 3.10 -3.97 -5.34
CA SER A 112 3.72 -4.94 -6.25
C SER A 112 5.17 -5.23 -5.87
N SER A 113 5.57 -6.48 -6.04
CA SER A 113 6.95 -6.96 -5.84
C SER A 113 7.47 -6.69 -4.42
N CYS A 114 6.61 -6.88 -3.42
CA CYS A 114 6.98 -6.89 -2.00
C CYS A 114 7.10 -8.34 -1.52
N PRO A 115 8.26 -9.01 -1.71
CA PRO A 115 8.39 -10.46 -1.52
C PRO A 115 8.27 -10.91 -0.07
N LYS A 116 8.43 -10.01 0.90
CA LYS A 116 8.31 -10.30 2.34
C LYS A 116 6.93 -10.00 2.94
N LEU A 117 6.05 -9.34 2.20
CA LEU A 117 4.73 -8.99 2.67
C LEU A 117 3.90 -10.27 2.83
N ALA A 118 3.58 -10.64 4.07
CA ALA A 118 2.95 -11.92 4.38
C ALA A 118 1.43 -11.82 4.60
N VAL A 119 0.97 -10.71 5.18
CA VAL A 119 -0.45 -10.48 5.49
C VAL A 119 -0.83 -9.07 5.06
N VAL A 120 -1.97 -8.97 4.39
CA VAL A 120 -2.63 -7.69 4.12
C VAL A 120 -4.01 -7.71 4.76
N ASP A 121 -4.17 -6.93 5.81
CA ASP A 121 -5.46 -6.72 6.48
C ASP A 121 -6.01 -5.34 6.12
N LEU A 122 -7.07 -5.33 5.30
CA LEU A 122 -7.82 -4.13 4.92
C LEU A 122 -9.18 -4.07 5.63
N ALA A 123 -9.48 -4.95 6.60
CA ALA A 123 -10.79 -5.03 7.25
C ALA A 123 -11.21 -3.72 7.93
N ALA A 124 -10.24 -2.95 8.43
CA ALA A 124 -10.46 -1.64 9.03
C ALA A 124 -10.80 -0.54 8.01
N SER A 125 -10.37 -0.67 6.74
CA SER A 125 -10.56 0.31 5.66
C SER A 125 -11.98 0.28 5.08
N ARG A 126 -12.98 0.59 5.91
CA ARG A 126 -14.41 0.51 5.56
C ARG A 126 -14.83 1.41 4.39
N ALA A 127 -14.08 2.49 4.15
CA ALA A 127 -14.30 3.39 3.02
C ALA A 127 -13.76 2.84 1.68
N LEU A 128 -12.98 1.76 1.69
CA LEU A 128 -12.32 1.25 0.49
C LEU A 128 -13.37 0.77 -0.52
N ARG A 129 -13.26 1.24 -1.76
CA ARG A 129 -14.16 0.90 -2.88
C ARG A 129 -13.44 0.19 -4.01
N SER A 130 -12.21 0.61 -4.31
CA SER A 130 -11.47 0.10 -5.47
C SER A 130 -10.03 -0.26 -5.12
N ILE A 131 -9.60 -1.40 -5.65
CA ILE A 131 -8.22 -1.89 -5.61
C ILE A 131 -7.75 -2.04 -7.05
N GLY A 132 -6.72 -1.28 -7.43
CA GLY A 132 -6.19 -1.23 -8.79
C GLY A 132 -5.61 -2.54 -9.30
N CYS A 133 -5.26 -2.55 -10.59
CA CYS A 133 -4.63 -3.72 -11.19
C CYS A 133 -3.26 -3.97 -10.56
N LYS A 134 -2.92 -5.25 -10.39
CA LYS A 134 -1.60 -5.70 -9.90
C LYS A 134 -1.19 -5.13 -8.55
N THR A 135 -2.13 -4.67 -7.72
CA THR A 135 -1.82 -4.05 -6.42
C THR A 135 -0.94 -4.94 -5.54
N PHE A 136 -1.12 -6.25 -5.54
CA PHE A 136 -0.33 -7.22 -4.79
C PHE A 136 0.46 -8.18 -5.71
N HIS A 137 0.74 -7.75 -6.94
CA HIS A 137 1.44 -8.61 -7.91
C HIS A 137 2.82 -9.03 -7.39
N ALA A 138 3.19 -10.30 -7.57
CA ALA A 138 4.51 -10.84 -7.20
C ALA A 138 4.87 -10.69 -5.71
N CYS A 139 3.88 -10.66 -4.81
CA CYS A 139 4.10 -10.75 -3.37
C CYS A 139 4.35 -12.21 -2.95
N ALA A 140 5.61 -12.65 -3.06
CA ALA A 140 5.98 -14.06 -2.91
C ALA A 140 5.61 -14.68 -1.55
N SER A 141 5.63 -13.91 -0.45
CA SER A 141 5.28 -14.43 0.90
C SER A 141 3.83 -14.21 1.31
N LEU A 142 3.00 -13.56 0.47
CA LEU A 142 1.64 -13.19 0.83
C LEU A 142 0.79 -14.45 0.98
N GLN A 143 0.25 -14.67 2.19
CA GLN A 143 -0.53 -15.86 2.54
C GLN A 143 -2.03 -15.55 2.69
N VAL A 144 -2.34 -14.38 3.24
CA VAL A 144 -3.70 -13.99 3.59
C VAL A 144 -3.97 -12.56 3.15
N VAL A 145 -5.11 -12.38 2.49
CA VAL A 145 -5.67 -11.07 2.18
C VAL A 145 -7.10 -10.99 2.69
N VAL A 146 -7.34 -10.04 3.59
CA VAL A 146 -8.66 -9.77 4.17
C VAL A 146 -9.17 -8.44 3.62
N LEU A 147 -10.31 -8.48 2.92
CA LEU A 147 -10.92 -7.28 2.34
C LEU A 147 -12.09 -6.75 3.19
N PRO A 148 -12.33 -5.43 3.21
CA PRO A 148 -13.45 -4.81 3.92
C PRO A 148 -14.76 -4.95 3.12
N GLN A 149 -15.88 -4.74 3.81
CA GLN A 149 -17.22 -4.92 3.23
C GLN A 149 -17.53 -4.01 2.04
N GLY A 150 -16.84 -2.88 1.94
CA GLY A 150 -17.11 -1.83 0.97
C GLY A 150 -16.51 -2.03 -0.42
N VAL A 151 -15.67 -3.05 -0.64
CA VAL A 151 -14.98 -3.22 -1.93
C VAL A 151 -15.97 -3.56 -3.03
N VAL A 152 -15.93 -2.78 -4.12
CA VAL A 152 -16.80 -2.92 -5.29
C VAL A 152 -16.04 -3.49 -6.49
N SER A 153 -14.76 -3.16 -6.62
CA SER A 153 -13.95 -3.55 -7.78
C SER A 153 -12.53 -3.98 -7.41
N LEU A 154 -12.11 -5.11 -7.97
CA LEU A 154 -10.73 -5.59 -7.98
C LEU A 154 -10.19 -5.53 -9.42
N GLY A 155 -9.03 -4.91 -9.62
CA GLY A 155 -8.42 -4.77 -10.94
C GLY A 155 -7.78 -6.06 -11.48
N ASP A 156 -7.34 -6.00 -12.73
CA ASP A 156 -6.67 -7.12 -13.40
C ASP A 156 -5.40 -7.55 -12.66
N ASP A 157 -5.14 -8.85 -12.62
CA ASP A 157 -3.92 -9.43 -12.05
C ASP A 157 -3.64 -8.99 -10.59
N VAL A 158 -4.66 -8.52 -9.84
CA VAL A 158 -4.53 -7.87 -8.52
C VAL A 158 -3.70 -8.67 -7.49
N LEU A 159 -3.82 -9.99 -7.49
CA LEU A 159 -3.11 -10.94 -6.63
C LEU A 159 -2.25 -11.91 -7.45
N SER A 160 -1.95 -11.58 -8.71
CA SER A 160 -1.22 -12.49 -9.58
C SER A 160 0.22 -12.73 -9.11
N HIS A 161 0.74 -13.93 -9.35
CA HIS A 161 2.09 -14.35 -8.97
C HIS A 161 2.35 -14.31 -7.44
N CYS A 162 1.34 -14.64 -6.64
CA CYS A 162 1.47 -14.87 -5.20
C CYS A 162 1.48 -16.38 -4.90
N PRO A 163 2.63 -17.08 -5.06
CA PRO A 163 2.69 -18.54 -4.96
C PRO A 163 2.31 -19.10 -3.59
N ASN A 164 2.45 -18.31 -2.52
CA ASN A 164 2.13 -18.72 -1.14
C ASN A 164 0.75 -18.25 -0.66
N LEU A 165 -0.06 -17.63 -1.52
CA LEU A 165 -1.39 -17.15 -1.14
C LEU A 165 -2.30 -18.35 -0.90
N VAL A 166 -2.80 -18.51 0.32
CA VAL A 166 -3.63 -19.66 0.73
C VAL A 166 -5.11 -19.27 0.81
N ILE A 167 -5.39 -18.09 1.37
CA ILE A 167 -6.75 -17.64 1.66
C ILE A 167 -6.97 -16.25 1.06
N VAL A 168 -8.06 -16.13 0.30
CA VAL A 168 -8.63 -14.84 -0.10
C VAL A 168 -10.05 -14.76 0.46
N ASP A 169 -10.26 -13.91 1.45
CA ASP A 169 -11.57 -13.71 2.08
C ASP A 169 -12.29 -12.51 1.45
N LEU A 170 -13.27 -12.79 0.59
CA LEU A 170 -14.17 -11.82 -0.02
C LEU A 170 -15.57 -11.88 0.61
N SER A 171 -15.79 -12.69 1.67
CA SER A 171 -17.12 -12.94 2.24
C SER A 171 -17.80 -11.65 2.77
N ALA A 172 -16.99 -10.69 3.17
CA ALA A 172 -17.43 -9.37 3.61
C ALA A 172 -17.91 -8.48 2.46
N CYS A 173 -17.40 -8.66 1.24
CA CYS A 173 -17.53 -7.75 0.10
C CYS A 173 -18.89 -7.84 -0.61
N ARG A 174 -19.98 -7.52 0.10
CA ARG A 174 -21.37 -7.64 -0.42
C ARG A 174 -21.65 -6.82 -1.68
N GLY A 175 -20.86 -5.77 -1.93
CA GLY A 175 -20.98 -4.91 -3.11
C GLY A 175 -20.02 -5.26 -4.26
N LEU A 176 -19.32 -6.40 -4.19
CA LEU A 176 -18.31 -6.76 -5.19
C LEU A 176 -18.96 -7.03 -6.55
N CYS A 177 -18.72 -6.14 -7.51
CA CYS A 177 -19.29 -6.21 -8.85
C CYS A 177 -18.28 -6.73 -9.88
N THR A 178 -16.99 -6.40 -9.72
CA THR A 178 -15.96 -6.71 -10.70
C THR A 178 -14.73 -7.35 -10.07
N ILE A 179 -14.27 -8.43 -10.69
CA ILE A 179 -12.99 -9.08 -10.44
C ILE A 179 -12.26 -9.10 -11.77
N GLY A 180 -11.13 -8.39 -11.86
CA GLY A 180 -10.37 -8.23 -13.08
C GLY A 180 -9.74 -9.53 -13.58
N ASP A 181 -9.35 -9.51 -14.85
CA ASP A 181 -8.82 -10.68 -15.53
C ASP A 181 -7.50 -11.13 -14.88
N GLY A 182 -7.36 -12.44 -14.66
CA GLY A 182 -6.14 -12.98 -14.06
C GLY A 182 -5.92 -12.58 -12.60
N ALA A 183 -6.92 -12.05 -11.89
CA ALA A 183 -6.81 -11.61 -10.50
C ALA A 183 -6.03 -12.57 -9.59
N LEU A 184 -6.16 -13.88 -9.78
CA LEU A 184 -5.52 -14.95 -9.00
C LEU A 184 -4.52 -15.78 -9.83
N ARG A 185 -4.04 -15.27 -10.97
CA ARG A 185 -3.11 -15.98 -11.86
C ARG A 185 -1.84 -16.37 -11.11
N SER A 186 -1.37 -17.60 -11.29
CA SER A 186 -0.11 -18.10 -10.69
C SER A 186 -0.10 -18.08 -9.14
N CYS A 187 -1.25 -18.23 -8.48
CA CYS A 187 -1.35 -18.48 -7.03
C CYS A 187 -1.31 -19.98 -6.74
N ALA A 188 -0.11 -20.55 -6.64
CA ALA A 188 0.08 -22.00 -6.60
C ALA A 188 -0.42 -22.68 -5.31
N SER A 189 -0.46 -21.98 -4.18
CA SER A 189 -0.91 -22.50 -2.89
C SER A 189 -2.36 -22.14 -2.53
N LEU A 190 -3.11 -21.56 -3.47
CA LEU A 190 -4.46 -21.06 -3.20
C LEU A 190 -5.40 -22.23 -2.94
N ASP A 191 -5.88 -22.31 -1.71
CA ASP A 191 -6.76 -23.37 -1.23
C ASP A 191 -8.21 -22.88 -1.14
N THR A 192 -8.42 -21.69 -0.57
CA THR A 192 -9.76 -21.17 -0.29
C THR A 192 -9.96 -19.76 -0.84
N VAL A 193 -11.08 -19.58 -1.58
CA VAL A 193 -11.63 -18.27 -1.95
C VAL A 193 -13.06 -18.19 -1.42
N ALA A 194 -13.28 -17.35 -0.41
CA ALA A 194 -14.61 -17.16 0.16
C ALA A 194 -15.32 -16.02 -0.57
N PHE A 195 -16.38 -16.32 -1.33
CA PHE A 195 -17.16 -15.30 -2.04
C PHE A 195 -18.23 -14.66 -1.14
N PRO A 196 -18.68 -13.43 -1.46
CA PRO A 196 -19.84 -12.83 -0.80
C PRO A 196 -21.10 -13.70 -0.99
N PRO A 197 -22.06 -13.65 -0.04
CA PRO A 197 -23.34 -14.34 -0.15
C PRO A 197 -24.25 -13.77 -1.25
#